data_AF-Q2MYG3-F1
#
_entry.id   AF-Q2MYG3-F1
#
_cell.length_a   1.000
_cell.length_b   1.000
_cell.length_c   1.000
_cell.angle_alpha   90.00
_cell.angle_beta   90.00
_cell.angle_gamma   90.00
#
_symmetry.space_group_name_H-M   'P 1'
#
loop_
_entity.id
_entity.type
_entity.pdbx_description
1 polymer ?
#
loop_
_entity_poly.entity_id
_entity_poly.type
_entity_poly.pdbx_seq_one_letter_code
_entity_poly.pdbx_strand_id
1 'polypeptide(L)'
;LLSLGTGTTSEFDKTYTAEETAKWGAIQWMLVIQRMTDAASSYMTDYYLSTVFQAQNSQKNYLRVQENALTGTTTEMDDASEANMESLVQVGENLLKKPVPKDNPETYEEALKRFAKLLSDRKKLRANKASY
;
A
#
# COMPACT_ATOMS: atom_id res chain seq x y z
N LEU A 1 12.21 6.48 3.23
CA LEU A 1 10.98 6.75 2.48
C LEU A 1 9.88 5.89 3.06
N LEU A 2 8.79 6.51 3.53
CA LEU A 2 7.56 5.82 3.92
C LEU A 2 6.57 5.99 2.77
N SER A 3 6.04 4.90 2.25
CA SER A 3 5.02 4.87 1.20
C SER A 3 3.81 4.13 1.74
N LEU A 4 2.65 4.78 1.69
CA LEU A 4 1.37 4.23 2.14
C LEU A 4 0.49 4.01 0.92
N GLY A 5 -0.17 2.87 0.82
CA GLY A 5 -1.19 2.62 -0.19
C GLY A 5 -2.57 2.48 0.44
N THR A 6 -3.58 2.52 -0.42
CA THR A 6 -5.00 2.41 -0.05
C THR A 6 -5.55 1.00 -0.24
N GLY A 7 -4.66 0.03 -0.41
CA GLY A 7 -5.00 -1.36 -0.65
C GLY A 7 -5.19 -1.71 -2.13
N THR A 8 -5.06 -3.00 -2.43
CA THR A 8 -5.50 -3.63 -3.68
C THR A 8 -6.35 -4.84 -3.33
N THR A 9 -7.19 -5.28 -4.26
CA THR A 9 -7.88 -6.56 -4.13
C THR A 9 -7.00 -7.71 -4.62
N SER A 10 -7.01 -8.82 -3.88
CA SER A 10 -6.31 -10.06 -4.23
C SER A 10 -6.97 -10.84 -5.36
N GLU A 11 -8.13 -10.36 -5.81
CA GLU A 11 -8.94 -11.03 -6.83
C GLU A 11 -8.90 -10.30 -8.16
N PHE A 12 -8.22 -9.15 -8.28
CA PHE A 12 -8.27 -8.36 -9.51
C PHE A 12 -7.82 -9.16 -10.75
N ASP A 13 -6.76 -9.94 -10.59
CA ASP A 13 -6.21 -10.87 -11.60
C ASP A 13 -7.15 -12.05 -11.93
N LYS A 14 -8.16 -12.28 -11.10
CA LYS A 14 -9.18 -13.33 -11.25
C LYS A 14 -10.58 -12.79 -11.52
N THR A 15 -10.77 -11.47 -11.49
CA THR A 15 -12.10 -10.85 -11.56
C THR A 15 -12.65 -10.86 -12.98
N TYR A 16 -11.78 -10.75 -13.99
CA TYR A 16 -12.18 -10.64 -15.38
C TYR A 16 -11.35 -11.55 -16.28
N THR A 17 -12.02 -12.31 -17.14
CA THR A 17 -11.35 -13.14 -18.15
C THR A 17 -11.22 -12.39 -19.49
N ALA A 18 -10.24 -12.78 -20.30
CA ALA A 18 -10.10 -12.27 -21.66
C ALA A 18 -11.34 -12.56 -22.53
N GLU A 19 -12.01 -13.70 -22.31
CA GLU A 19 -13.21 -14.10 -23.05
C GLU A 19 -14.41 -13.19 -22.74
N GLU A 20 -14.62 -12.83 -21.48
CA GLU A 20 -15.69 -11.93 -21.06
C GLU A 20 -15.44 -10.50 -21.57
N THR A 21 -14.21 -10.02 -21.40
CA THR A 21 -13.82 -8.65 -21.77
C THR A 21 -13.77 -8.43 -23.28
N ALA A 22 -13.67 -9.49 -24.09
CA ALA A 22 -13.76 -9.41 -25.56
C ALA A 22 -15.09 -8.82 -26.06
N LYS A 23 -16.16 -8.88 -25.26
CA LYS A 23 -17.49 -8.37 -25.60
C LYS A 23 -17.76 -6.97 -25.02
N TRP A 24 -16.81 -6.39 -24.30
CA TRP A 24 -17.01 -5.11 -23.62
C TRP A 24 -16.98 -3.92 -24.59
N GLY A 25 -17.87 -2.96 -24.35
CA GLY A 25 -17.81 -1.64 -24.95
C GLY A 25 -17.00 -0.66 -24.09
N ALA A 26 -16.88 0.58 -24.57
CA ALA A 26 -16.08 1.62 -23.90
C ALA A 26 -16.54 1.92 -22.46
N ILE A 27 -17.85 1.84 -22.18
CA ILE A 27 -18.39 2.12 -20.84
C ILE A 27 -17.92 1.07 -19.83
N GLN A 28 -17.99 -0.22 -20.17
CA GLN A 28 -17.51 -1.29 -19.28
C GLN A 28 -16.02 -1.15 -18.99
N TRP A 29 -15.22 -0.82 -20.01
CA TRP A 29 -13.79 -0.55 -19.82
C TRP A 29 -13.53 0.65 -18.90
N MET A 30 -14.27 1.74 -19.08
CA MET A 30 -14.12 2.96 -18.28
C MET A 30 -14.33 2.71 -16.78
N LEU A 31 -15.25 1.80 -16.41
CA LEU A 31 -15.55 1.47 -15.02
C LEU A 31 -14.45 0.70 -14.28
N VAL A 32 -13.53 0.04 -15.00
CA VAL A 32 -12.51 -0.81 -14.38
C VAL A 32 -11.08 -0.38 -14.67
N ILE A 33 -10.85 0.37 -15.76
CA ILE A 33 -9.50 0.73 -16.21
C ILE A 33 -8.73 1.53 -15.16
N GLN A 34 -9.42 2.43 -14.44
CA GLN A 34 -8.80 3.22 -13.37
C GLN A 34 -8.28 2.31 -12.24
N ARG A 35 -9.11 1.38 -11.76
CA ARG A 35 -8.74 0.40 -10.73
C ARG A 35 -7.58 -0.50 -11.19
N MET A 36 -7.59 -0.94 -12.46
CA MET A 36 -6.48 -1.68 -13.08
C MET A 36 -5.18 -0.89 -13.02
N THR A 37 -5.20 0.36 -13.50
CA THR A 37 -4.01 1.19 -13.59
C THR A 37 -3.50 1.60 -12.21
N ASP A 38 -4.37 1.79 -11.23
CA ASP A 38 -3.99 2.13 -9.86
C ASP A 38 -3.30 0.95 -9.16
N ALA A 39 -3.85 -0.26 -9.30
CA ALA A 39 -3.20 -1.48 -8.82
C ALA A 39 -1.84 -1.69 -9.51
N ALA A 40 -1.79 -1.59 -10.84
CA ALA A 40 -0.55 -1.70 -11.61
C ALA A 40 0.50 -0.66 -11.17
N SER A 41 0.08 0.58 -10.94
CA SER A 41 0.94 1.66 -10.45
C SER A 41 1.51 1.35 -9.07
N SER A 42 0.70 0.81 -8.15
CA SER A 42 1.16 0.35 -6.83
C SER A 42 2.26 -0.71 -6.94
N TYR A 43 2.06 -1.74 -7.77
CA TYR A 43 3.04 -2.81 -7.97
C TYR A 43 4.32 -2.31 -8.64
N MET A 44 4.20 -1.56 -9.73
CA MET A 44 5.37 -1.10 -10.49
C MET A 44 6.21 -0.09 -9.70
N THR A 45 5.56 0.82 -8.98
CA THR A 45 6.27 1.81 -8.15
C THR A 45 6.98 1.13 -6.97
N ASP A 46 6.33 0.16 -6.32
CA ASP A 46 6.98 -0.63 -5.27
C ASP A 46 8.18 -1.42 -5.82
N TYR A 47 8.04 -2.03 -7.00
CA TYR A 47 9.13 -2.74 -7.68
C TYR A 47 10.32 -1.82 -7.97
N TYR A 48 10.09 -0.65 -8.57
CA TYR A 48 11.17 0.30 -8.89
C TYR A 48 11.90 0.78 -7.63
N LEU A 49 11.15 1.20 -6.60
CA LEU A 49 11.73 1.67 -5.34
C LEU A 49 12.48 0.53 -4.63
N SER A 50 11.86 -0.64 -4.52
CA SER A 50 12.47 -1.83 -3.95
C SER A 50 13.79 -2.17 -4.63
N THR A 51 13.86 -2.09 -5.97
CA THR A 51 15.08 -2.37 -6.74
C THR A 51 16.19 -1.37 -6.42
N VAL A 52 15.88 -0.07 -6.41
CA VAL A 52 16.87 0.99 -6.10
C VAL A 52 17.40 0.86 -4.67
N PHE A 53 16.52 0.67 -3.68
CA PHE A 53 16.95 0.53 -2.28
C PHE A 53 17.70 -0.77 -2.01
N GLN A 54 17.36 -1.86 -2.71
CA GLN A 54 18.10 -3.12 -2.64
C GLN A 54 19.50 -3.01 -3.24
N ALA A 55 19.65 -2.37 -4.41
CA ALA A 55 20.95 -2.17 -5.06
C ALA A 55 21.95 -1.39 -4.19
N GLN A 56 21.45 -0.55 -3.27
CA GLN A 56 22.25 0.24 -2.34
C GLN A 56 22.35 -0.36 -0.93
N ASN A 57 21.97 -1.63 -0.74
CA ASN A 57 21.93 -2.30 0.58
C ASN A 57 21.17 -1.49 1.65
N SER A 58 20.14 -0.78 1.22
CA SER A 58 19.37 0.18 2.02
C SER A 58 17.89 -0.20 2.07
N GLN A 59 17.56 -1.48 1.98
CA GLN A 59 16.19 -2.01 1.94
C GLN A 59 15.36 -1.48 3.11
N LYS A 60 15.96 -1.40 4.31
CA LYS A 60 15.29 -0.92 5.53
C LYS A 60 14.93 0.57 5.48
N ASN A 61 15.49 1.34 4.56
CA ASN A 61 15.17 2.76 4.39
C ASN A 61 13.90 2.98 3.57
N TYR A 62 13.34 1.93 2.95
CA TYR A 62 12.06 1.95 2.26
C TYR A 62 11.05 1.09 3.02
N LEU A 63 9.93 1.68 3.41
CA LEU A 63 8.81 0.98 4.03
C LEU A 63 7.56 1.24 3.19
N ARG A 64 7.05 0.18 2.54
CA ARG A 64 5.76 0.17 1.84
C ARG A 64 4.72 -0.49 2.75
N VAL A 65 3.72 0.27 3.17
CA VAL A 65 2.57 -0.25 3.93
C VAL A 65 1.39 -0.35 2.97
N GLN A 66 0.95 -1.57 2.70
CA GLN A 66 -0.09 -1.85 1.71
C GLN A 66 -0.90 -3.09 2.08
N GLU A 67 -2.22 -2.98 1.95
CA GLU A 67 -3.14 -4.12 1.98
C GLU A 67 -3.21 -4.73 0.57
N ASN A 68 -3.16 -6.06 0.45
CA ASN A 68 -3.18 -6.73 -0.86
C ASN A 68 -4.42 -7.60 -1.08
N ALA A 69 -5.32 -7.69 -0.09
CA ALA A 69 -6.48 -8.57 -0.11
C ALA A 69 -7.75 -7.86 0.38
N LEU A 70 -8.05 -6.68 -0.20
CA LEU A 70 -9.36 -6.04 -0.03
C LEU A 70 -10.47 -6.91 -0.63
N THR A 71 -11.64 -6.93 0.03
CA THR A 71 -12.80 -7.76 -0.35
C THR A 71 -14.11 -7.00 -0.15
N GLY A 72 -15.17 -7.41 -0.86
CA GLY A 72 -16.50 -6.81 -0.72
C GLY A 72 -16.52 -5.31 -1.01
N THR A 73 -17.29 -4.56 -0.22
CA THR A 73 -17.46 -3.10 -0.37
C THR A 73 -16.17 -2.30 -0.19
N THR A 74 -15.19 -2.85 0.55
CA THR A 74 -13.90 -2.17 0.77
C THR A 74 -13.05 -2.02 -0.50
N THR A 75 -13.44 -2.69 -1.59
CA THR A 75 -12.79 -2.56 -2.91
C THR A 75 -13.28 -1.36 -3.71
N GLU A 76 -14.43 -0.79 -3.35
CA GLU A 76 -15.04 0.34 -4.06
C GLU A 76 -14.56 1.66 -3.45
N MET A 77 -14.01 2.53 -4.29
CA MET A 77 -13.38 3.78 -3.85
C MET A 77 -14.37 4.90 -3.53
N ASP A 78 -15.61 4.76 -3.98
CA ASP A 78 -16.70 5.74 -3.89
C ASP A 78 -17.81 5.34 -2.92
N ASP A 79 -17.72 4.17 -2.27
CA ASP A 79 -18.65 3.75 -1.21
C ASP A 79 -18.30 4.44 0.11
N ALA A 80 -18.91 5.61 0.33
CA ALA A 80 -18.80 6.39 1.57
C ALA A 80 -19.90 6.03 2.60
N SER A 81 -20.52 4.86 2.52
CA SER A 81 -21.46 4.42 3.56
C SER A 81 -20.74 4.27 4.91
N GLU A 82 -21.46 4.55 5.99
CA GLU A 82 -20.90 4.45 7.35
C GLU A 82 -20.33 3.05 7.65
N ALA A 83 -21.06 2.01 7.25
CA ALA A 83 -20.61 0.63 7.38
C ALA A 83 -19.31 0.32 6.60
N ASN A 84 -19.16 0.87 5.38
CA ASN A 84 -17.94 0.66 4.62
C ASN A 84 -16.75 1.45 5.21
N MET A 85 -16.99 2.67 5.70
CA MET A 85 -15.97 3.47 6.38
C MET A 85 -15.47 2.78 7.65
N GLU A 86 -16.36 2.22 8.47
CA GLU A 86 -15.99 1.42 9.65
C GLU A 86 -15.17 0.17 9.25
N SER A 87 -15.58 -0.50 8.18
CA SER A 87 -14.85 -1.65 7.64
C SER A 87 -13.44 -1.27 7.18
N LEU A 88 -13.27 -0.12 6.51
CA LEU A 88 -11.96 0.40 6.09
C LEU A 88 -11.06 0.79 7.28
N VAL A 89 -11.63 1.35 8.36
CA VAL A 89 -10.90 1.58 9.61
C VAL A 89 -10.38 0.25 10.16
N GLN A 90 -11.24 -0.77 10.22
CA GLN A 90 -10.86 -2.10 10.70
C GLN A 90 -9.77 -2.75 9.83
N VAL A 91 -9.82 -2.57 8.50
CA VAL A 91 -8.74 -3.01 7.60
C VAL A 91 -7.42 -2.35 7.99
N GLY A 92 -7.41 -1.04 8.25
CA GLY A 92 -6.21 -0.31 8.67
C GLY A 92 -5.64 -0.80 10.02
N GLU A 93 -6.51 -1.01 11.01
CA GLU A 93 -6.12 -1.54 12.32
C GLU A 93 -5.52 -2.95 12.23
N ASN A 94 -6.15 -3.81 11.41
CA ASN A 94 -5.67 -5.16 11.16
C ASN A 94 -4.34 -5.14 10.37
N LEU A 95 -4.19 -4.22 9.42
CA LEU A 95 -2.97 -4.06 8.63
C LEU A 95 -1.77 -3.76 9.53
N LEU A 96 -1.93 -2.97 10.59
CA LEU A 96 -0.83 -2.72 11.55
C LEU A 96 -0.28 -4.02 12.16
N LYS A 97 -1.13 -5.04 12.33
CA LYS A 97 -0.75 -6.34 12.91
C LYS A 97 -0.20 -7.33 11.89
N LYS A 98 -0.32 -7.05 10.59
CA LYS A 98 0.23 -7.91 9.54
C LYS A 98 1.77 -7.81 9.48
N PRO A 99 2.46 -8.92 9.16
CA PRO A 99 3.91 -8.91 8.97
C PRO A 99 4.28 -8.11 7.71
N VAL A 100 5.45 -7.49 7.74
CA VAL A 100 6.07 -6.92 6.54
C VAL A 100 6.44 -8.07 5.59
N PRO A 101 6.17 -7.95 4.27
CA PRO A 101 6.49 -9.01 3.31
C PRO A 101 7.99 -9.42 3.30
N LYS A 102 8.28 -10.65 2.83
CA LYS A 102 9.61 -11.29 2.70
C LYS A 102 10.20 -11.87 4.00
N ASP A 103 9.59 -12.94 4.51
CA ASP A 103 10.09 -13.76 5.64
C ASP A 103 10.54 -12.98 6.88
N ASN A 104 10.01 -11.76 7.04
CA ASN A 104 10.29 -10.90 8.17
C ASN A 104 9.14 -11.04 9.17
N PRO A 105 9.39 -11.51 10.40
CA PRO A 105 8.34 -11.58 11.41
C PRO A 105 7.91 -10.19 11.95
N GLU A 106 8.66 -9.13 11.63
CA GLU A 106 8.33 -7.74 12.03
C GLU A 106 6.97 -7.32 11.45
N THR A 107 6.08 -6.86 12.31
CA THR A 107 4.78 -6.29 11.94
C THR A 107 4.91 -4.87 11.38
N TYR A 108 3.90 -4.41 10.64
CA TYR A 108 3.86 -3.02 10.19
C TYR A 108 3.88 -2.02 11.37
N GLU A 109 3.22 -2.34 12.48
CA GLU A 109 3.26 -1.51 13.68
C GLU A 109 4.70 -1.32 14.21
N GLU A 110 5.47 -2.40 14.31
CA GLU A 110 6.86 -2.36 14.77
C GLU A 110 7.76 -1.59 13.80
N ALA A 111 7.62 -1.85 12.50
CA ALA A 111 8.35 -1.14 11.46
C ALA A 111 8.05 0.36 11.46
N LEU A 112 6.80 0.75 11.70
CA LEU A 112 6.37 2.15 11.84
C LEU A 112 6.90 2.80 13.11
N LYS A 113 6.90 2.11 14.26
CA LYS A 113 7.54 2.60 15.50
C LYS A 113 9.02 2.85 15.30
N ARG A 114 9.72 1.93 14.63
CA ARG A 114 11.13 2.12 14.23
C ARG A 114 11.30 3.33 13.31
N PHE A 115 10.43 3.51 12.32
CA PHE A 115 10.45 4.66 11.43
C PHE A 115 10.21 5.98 12.18
N ALA A 116 9.25 6.01 13.11
CA ALA A 116 8.96 7.16 13.96
C ALA A 116 10.17 7.53 14.84
N LYS A 117 10.88 6.54 15.39
CA LYS A 117 12.13 6.76 16.12
C LYS A 117 13.19 7.45 15.23
N LEU A 118 13.39 6.98 14.00
CA LEU A 118 14.33 7.60 13.06
C LEU A 118 13.98 9.06 12.75
N LEU A 119 12.68 9.37 12.58
CA LEU A 119 12.22 10.75 12.37
C LEU A 119 12.49 11.64 13.58
N SER A 120 12.19 11.15 14.79
CA SER A 120 12.41 11.87 16.05
C SER A 120 13.90 12.14 16.27
N ASP A 121 14.75 11.13 16.13
CA ASP A 121 16.20 11.24 16.31
C ASP A 121 16.79 12.20 15.27
N ARG A 122 16.35 12.14 14.00
CA ARG A 122 16.77 13.08 12.95
C ARG A 122 16.35 14.52 13.25
N LYS A 123 15.14 14.76 13.78
CA LYS A 123 14.68 16.09 14.19
C LYS A 123 15.55 16.66 15.31
N LYS A 124 15.84 15.87 16.35
CA LYS A 124 16.71 16.28 17.47
C LYS A 124 18.13 16.60 17.02
N LEU A 125 18.72 15.75 16.19
CA LEU A 125 20.06 15.97 15.65
C LEU A 125 20.17 17.27 14.86
N ARG A 126 19.16 17.60 14.05
CA ARG A 126 19.12 18.84 13.28
C ARG A 126 18.96 20.08 14.17
N ALA A 127 18.09 20.00 15.18
CA ALA A 127 17.93 21.08 16.14
C ALA A 127 19.24 21.39 16.89
N ASN A 128 19.92 20.35 17.38
CA ASN A 128 21.19 20.51 18.10
C ASN A 128 22.30 21.10 17.22
N LYS A 129 22.31 20.82 15.91
CA LYS A 129 23.29 21.40 14.97
C LYS A 129 23.01 22.86 14.60
N ALA A 130 21.77 23.32 14.74
CA ALA A 130 21.39 24.71 14.48
C ALA A 130 21.63 25.64 15.69
N SER A 131 21.97 25.06 16.85
CA SER A 131 22.29 25.79 18.08
C SER A 131 23.78 26.11 18.24
N TYR A 132 24.61 25.79 17.25
CA TYR A 132 26.01 26.17 17.11
C TYR A 132 26.17 27.02 15.85
#